data_AF-A0A2H9LUA5-F1
#
_entry.id   AF-A0A2H9LUA5-F1
#
_cell.length_a   1.000
_cell.length_b   1.000
_cell.length_c   1.000
_cell.angle_alpha   90.00
_cell.angle_beta   90.00
_cell.angle_gamma   90.00
#
_symmetry.space_group_name_H-M   'P 1'
#
loop_
_entity.id
_entity.type
_entity.pdbx_description
1 polymer ?
#
loop_
_entity_poly.entity_id
_entity_poly.type
_entity_poly.pdbx_seq_one_letter_code
_entity_poly.pdbx_strand_id
1 'polypeptide(L)'
;MFFFKMLSNYYQRYAICIECSESIFNPICPICLANEIEAWLKAGNLAEKEKRVLRNALKKVLNANHELEGVSSRCIICGERDDYMCPYCFTEKILDLLKEKGISKKSITKFFEIFNFDFERTGYAREFENEPEQ
;
A
#
# COMPACT_ATOMS: atom_id res chain seq x y z
N MET A 1 -31.89 18.38 -32.62
CA MET A 1 -30.77 17.41 -32.60
C MET A 1 -29.84 17.72 -31.44
N PHE A 2 -30.35 17.60 -30.19
CA PHE A 2 -29.70 18.13 -28.97
C PHE A 2 -29.70 17.09 -27.82
N PHE A 3 -29.61 15.80 -28.15
CA PHE A 3 -29.74 14.73 -27.14
C PHE A 3 -28.61 13.69 -27.16
N PHE A 4 -27.49 13.95 -27.85
CA PHE A 4 -26.35 13.02 -27.95
C PHE A 4 -25.05 13.57 -27.36
N LYS A 5 -25.15 14.30 -26.23
CA LYS A 5 -23.95 14.82 -25.53
C LYS A 5 -23.95 14.53 -24.04
N MET A 6 -24.58 13.44 -23.62
CA MET A 6 -24.70 13.13 -22.19
C MET A 6 -24.61 11.64 -21.86
N LEU A 7 -23.76 10.85 -22.55
CA LEU A 7 -23.46 9.47 -22.16
C LEU A 7 -22.02 9.07 -22.54
N SER A 8 -21.01 9.86 -22.15
CA SER A 8 -19.61 9.46 -22.37
C SER A 8 -18.68 9.89 -21.21
N ASN A 9 -19.16 9.84 -19.97
CA ASN A 9 -18.31 10.19 -18.84
C ASN A 9 -18.64 9.43 -17.54
N TYR A 10 -19.03 8.17 -17.66
CA TYR A 10 -19.30 7.30 -16.49
C TYR A 10 -18.68 5.90 -16.60
N TYR A 11 -17.70 5.71 -17.49
CA TYR A 11 -16.78 4.58 -17.34
C TYR A 11 -15.66 5.04 -16.42
N GLN A 12 -15.86 4.85 -15.12
CA GLN A 12 -14.76 4.87 -14.16
C GLN A 12 -13.84 3.71 -14.55
N ARG A 13 -12.82 4.00 -15.36
CA ARG A 13 -11.77 3.03 -15.65
C ARG A 13 -11.04 2.84 -14.32
N TYR A 14 -11.37 1.77 -13.60
CA TYR A 14 -10.58 1.35 -12.46
C TYR A 14 -9.15 1.17 -12.93
N ALA A 15 -8.20 1.81 -12.23
CA ALA A 15 -6.79 1.52 -12.47
C ALA A 15 -6.54 0.05 -12.17
N ILE A 16 -5.65 -0.55 -12.95
CA ILE A 16 -5.19 -1.92 -12.72
C ILE A 16 -3.85 -1.82 -11.99
N CYS A 17 -3.73 -2.50 -10.87
CA CYS A 17 -2.48 -2.62 -10.14
C CYS A 17 -1.44 -3.33 -11.02
N ILE A 18 -0.27 -2.73 -11.19
CA ILE A 18 0.78 -3.32 -12.04
C ILE A 18 1.43 -4.57 -11.42
N GLU A 19 1.25 -4.78 -10.11
CA GLU A 19 1.86 -5.89 -9.38
C GLU A 19 0.97 -7.14 -9.42
N CYS A 20 -0.31 -7.01 -9.07
CA CYS A 20 -1.25 -8.15 -9.02
C CYS A 20 -2.20 -8.23 -10.22
N SER A 21 -2.20 -7.25 -11.12
CA SER A 21 -3.17 -7.14 -12.24
C SER A 21 -4.64 -7.06 -11.82
N GLU A 22 -4.92 -6.70 -10.57
CA GLU A 22 -6.28 -6.51 -10.06
C GLU A 22 -6.73 -5.04 -10.11
N SER A 23 -8.04 -4.82 -10.07
CA SER A 23 -8.64 -3.48 -10.02
C SER A 23 -8.35 -2.77 -8.69
N ILE A 24 -7.96 -1.51 -8.77
CA ILE A 24 -7.75 -0.64 -7.62
C ILE A 24 -9.06 0.07 -7.28
N PHE A 25 -9.74 -0.40 -6.23
CA PHE A 25 -11.02 0.18 -5.78
C PHE A 25 -10.84 1.36 -4.82
N ASN A 26 -9.80 1.32 -3.97
CA ASN A 26 -9.46 2.35 -3.00
C ASN A 26 -8.08 2.95 -3.32
N PRO A 27 -7.98 3.81 -4.34
CA PRO A 27 -6.69 4.31 -4.79
C PRO A 27 -6.07 5.25 -3.77
N ILE A 28 -5.01 4.79 -3.11
CA ILE A 28 -4.13 5.62 -2.29
C ILE A 28 -2.74 5.48 -2.88
N CYS A 29 -2.14 6.58 -3.32
CA CYS A 29 -0.81 6.52 -3.93
C CYS A 29 0.26 6.10 -2.91
N PRO A 30 1.37 5.49 -3.37
CA PRO A 30 2.48 5.09 -2.52
C PRO A 30 3.00 6.20 -1.59
N ILE A 31 2.99 7.45 -2.04
CA ILE A 31 3.44 8.61 -1.27
C ILE A 31 2.51 8.86 -0.06
N CYS A 32 1.20 8.88 -0.28
CA CYS A 32 0.23 9.07 0.80
C CYS A 32 0.31 7.92 1.82
N LEU A 33 0.39 6.66 1.37
CA LEU A 33 0.58 5.52 2.27
C LEU A 33 1.88 5.62 3.07
N ALA A 34 2.99 5.99 2.41
CA ALA A 34 4.27 6.19 3.09
C ALA A 34 4.22 7.30 4.13
N ASN A 35 3.49 8.39 3.87
CA ASN A 35 3.30 9.48 4.82
C ASN A 35 2.52 9.03 6.07
N GLU A 36 1.46 8.23 5.91
CA GLU A 36 0.71 7.66 7.03
C GLU A 36 1.58 6.72 7.87
N ILE A 37 2.37 5.87 7.22
CA ILE A 37 3.33 4.99 7.92
C ILE A 37 4.38 5.84 8.65
N GLU A 38 4.94 6.87 8.02
CA GLU A 38 5.91 7.76 8.67
C GLU A 38 5.31 8.50 9.88
N ALA A 39 4.04 8.93 9.80
CA ALA A 39 3.33 9.52 10.92
C ALA A 39 3.15 8.51 12.07
N TRP A 40 2.79 7.27 11.75
CA TRP A 40 2.72 6.18 12.73
C TRP A 40 4.08 5.88 13.37
N LEU A 41 5.18 5.85 12.60
CA LEU A 41 6.54 5.66 13.12
C LEU A 41 6.94 6.77 14.11
N LYS A 42 6.47 8.01 13.89
CA LYS A 42 6.72 9.15 14.79
C LYS A 42 5.91 9.05 16.07
N ALA A 43 4.66 8.59 16.00
CA ALA A 43 3.77 8.44 17.14
C ALA A 43 4.06 7.18 17.99
N GLY A 44 4.64 6.14 17.39
CA GLY A 44 4.77 4.82 18.00
C GLY A 44 6.06 4.56 18.79
N ASN A 45 5.97 3.52 19.65
CA ASN A 45 7.06 3.03 20.51
C ASN A 45 7.91 1.92 19.86
N LEU A 46 8.11 1.95 18.53
CA LEU A 46 9.08 1.05 17.88
C LEU A 46 10.50 1.44 18.28
N ALA A 47 11.42 0.48 18.32
CA ALA A 47 12.83 0.80 18.54
C ALA A 47 13.37 1.59 17.35
N GLU A 48 14.30 2.53 17.58
CA GLU A 48 14.84 3.36 16.49
C GLU A 48 15.54 2.56 15.38
N LYS A 49 16.07 1.38 15.71
CA LYS A 49 16.58 0.43 14.72
C LYS A 49 15.47 -0.04 13.77
N GLU A 50 14.31 -0.40 14.32
CA GLU A 50 13.15 -0.87 13.54
C GLU A 50 12.56 0.26 12.70
N LYS A 51 12.40 1.46 13.28
CA LYS A 51 11.97 2.65 12.52
C LYS A 51 12.90 2.93 11.35
N ARG A 52 14.22 2.81 11.53
CA ARG A 52 15.20 3.00 10.45
C ARG A 52 15.05 1.97 9.34
N VAL A 53 14.82 0.71 9.69
CA VAL A 53 14.57 -0.36 8.71
C VAL A 53 13.28 -0.08 7.93
N LEU A 54 12.19 0.27 8.62
CA LEU A 54 10.90 0.64 8.00
C LEU A 54 11.06 1.82 7.04
N ARG A 55 11.75 2.90 7.45
CA ARG A 55 12.03 4.04 6.58
C ARG A 55 12.83 3.66 5.33
N ASN A 56 13.81 2.77 5.48
CA ASN A 56 14.59 2.29 4.34
C ASN A 56 13.75 1.41 3.41
N ALA A 57 12.82 0.63 3.95
CA ALA A 57 11.88 -0.15 3.16
C ALA A 57 10.93 0.77 2.38
N LEU A 58 10.35 1.79 3.04
CA LEU A 58 9.52 2.81 2.38
C LEU A 58 10.26 3.47 1.22
N LYS A 59 11.49 3.94 1.44
CA LYS A 59 12.31 4.55 0.38
C LYS A 59 12.54 3.62 -0.80
N LYS A 60 12.82 2.33 -0.54
CA LYS A 60 12.99 1.34 -1.62
C LYS A 60 11.73 1.16 -2.44
N VAL A 61 10.58 1.00 -1.79
CA VAL A 61 9.29 0.80 -2.49
C VAL A 61 8.91 2.07 -3.25
N LEU A 62 9.09 3.26 -2.67
CA LEU A 62 8.81 4.53 -3.34
C LEU A 62 9.68 4.74 -4.58
N ASN A 63 10.98 4.47 -4.49
CA ASN A 63 11.89 4.61 -5.63
C ASN A 63 11.52 3.67 -6.78
N ALA A 64 11.09 2.44 -6.47
CA ALA A 64 10.63 1.49 -7.48
C ALA A 64 9.33 1.93 -8.17
N ASN A 65 8.52 2.77 -7.51
CA ASN A 65 7.25 3.27 -8.05
C ASN A 65 7.39 4.58 -8.85
N HIS A 66 8.46 5.36 -8.63
CA HIS A 66 8.62 6.68 -9.25
C HIS A 66 8.82 6.64 -10.77
N GLU A 67 9.24 5.49 -11.31
CA GLU A 67 9.53 5.32 -12.75
C GLU A 67 8.35 4.72 -13.53
N LEU A 68 7.19 4.55 -12.90
CA LEU A 68 6.05 3.91 -13.51
C LEU A 68 5.23 4.92 -14.33
N GLU A 69 5.06 4.62 -15.62
CA GLU A 69 4.19 5.37 -16.53
C GLU A 69 3.00 4.49 -16.95
N GLY A 70 1.78 5.04 -16.95
CA GLY A 70 0.60 4.29 -17.38
C GLY A 70 -0.74 4.97 -17.13
N VAL A 71 -1.84 4.23 -17.31
CA VAL A 71 -3.18 4.68 -16.93
C VAL A 71 -3.38 4.46 -15.44
N SER A 72 -3.25 5.53 -14.65
CA SER A 72 -3.58 5.57 -13.23
C SER A 72 -4.93 6.22 -12.96
N SER A 73 -5.50 5.87 -11.81
CA SER A 73 -6.58 6.57 -11.15
C SER A 73 -5.99 7.73 -10.32
N ARG A 74 -6.87 8.54 -9.72
CA ARG A 74 -6.43 9.60 -8.80
C ARG A 74 -6.45 9.06 -7.39
N CYS A 75 -5.39 9.34 -6.65
CA CYS A 75 -5.34 9.09 -5.22
C CYS A 75 -6.50 9.83 -4.53
N ILE A 76 -7.28 9.13 -3.70
CA ILE A 76 -8.42 9.71 -2.96
C ILE A 76 -7.98 10.73 -1.89
N ILE A 77 -6.71 10.70 -1.48
CA ILE A 77 -6.16 11.57 -0.43
C ILE A 77 -5.62 12.87 -1.02
N CYS A 78 -4.69 12.79 -1.99
CA CYS A 78 -4.04 13.98 -2.54
C CYS A 78 -4.59 14.45 -3.89
N GLY A 79 -5.37 13.62 -4.60
CA GLY A 79 -5.91 13.93 -5.93
C GLY A 79 -4.93 13.76 -7.10
N GLU A 80 -3.66 13.44 -6.84
CA GLU A 80 -2.62 13.23 -7.86
C GLU A 80 -2.71 11.85 -8.53
N ARG A 81 -2.10 11.69 -9.71
CA ARG A 81 -2.20 10.51 -10.59
C ARG A 81 -1.02 9.54 -10.48
N ASP A 82 -0.82 8.94 -9.31
CA ASP A 82 0.34 8.07 -9.03
C ASP A 82 -0.03 6.70 -8.41
N ASP A 83 -1.25 6.22 -8.62
CA ASP A 83 -1.76 5.00 -7.95
C ASP A 83 -1.55 3.70 -8.74
N TYR A 84 -0.39 3.53 -9.39
CA TYR A 84 -0.09 2.33 -10.18
C TYR A 84 -0.03 1.03 -9.36
N MET A 85 0.08 1.14 -8.04
CA MET A 85 0.18 0.03 -7.10
C MET A 85 -0.97 0.12 -6.08
N CYS A 86 -1.69 -0.98 -5.89
CA CYS A 86 -2.74 -1.03 -4.88
C CYS A 86 -2.16 -1.00 -3.46
N PRO A 87 -2.94 -0.54 -2.46
CA PRO A 87 -2.50 -0.53 -1.06
C PRO A 87 -2.07 -1.90 -0.54
N TYR A 88 -2.73 -2.98 -0.99
CA TYR A 88 -2.35 -4.36 -0.66
C TYR A 88 -0.90 -4.64 -1.09
N CYS A 89 -0.58 -4.54 -2.38
CA CYS A 89 0.77 -4.82 -2.89
C CYS A 89 1.83 -3.89 -2.30
N PHE A 90 1.48 -2.62 -2.03
CA PHE A 90 2.38 -1.69 -1.35
C PHE A 90 2.76 -2.19 0.05
N THR A 91 1.77 -2.59 0.85
CA THR A 91 2.01 -3.13 2.20
C THR A 91 2.69 -4.49 2.20
N GLU A 92 2.38 -5.35 1.23
CA GLU A 92 3.05 -6.64 1.02
C GLU A 92 4.55 -6.47 0.69
N LYS A 93 4.92 -5.54 -0.19
CA LYS A 93 6.35 -5.26 -0.46
C LYS A 93 7.09 -4.74 0.76
N ILE A 94 6.43 -3.93 1.59
CA ILE A 94 7.02 -3.49 2.86
C ILE A 94 7.23 -4.70 3.76
N LEU A 95 6.25 -5.60 3.86
CA LEU A 95 6.36 -6.82 4.66
C LEU A 95 7.58 -7.65 4.30
N ASP A 96 7.74 -7.95 3.02
CA ASP A 96 8.84 -8.78 2.54
C ASP A 96 10.19 -8.17 2.93
N LEU A 97 10.32 -6.85 2.78
CA LEU A 97 11.52 -6.12 3.22
C LEU A 97 11.71 -6.15 4.74
N LEU A 98 10.66 -6.16 5.55
CA LEU A 98 10.78 -6.27 7.01
C LEU A 98 11.20 -7.68 7.43
N LYS A 99 10.64 -8.71 6.79
CA LYS A 99 11.01 -10.12 7.00
C LYS A 99 12.48 -10.34 6.62
N GLU A 100 12.90 -9.88 5.45
CA GLU A 100 14.30 -9.96 4.97
C GLU A 100 15.30 -9.29 5.93
N LYS A 101 14.87 -8.27 6.67
CA LYS A 101 15.71 -7.52 7.62
C LYS A 101 15.65 -8.05 9.04
N GLY A 102 14.94 -9.17 9.27
CA GLY A 102 14.84 -9.81 10.58
C GLY A 102 14.15 -8.94 11.62
N ILE A 103 13.16 -8.13 11.20
CA ILE A 103 12.34 -7.38 12.17
C ILE A 103 11.52 -8.36 13.00
N SER A 104 11.37 -8.04 14.29
CA SER A 104 10.65 -8.92 15.21
C SER A 104 9.21 -9.12 14.76
N LYS A 105 8.70 -10.34 14.90
CA LYS A 105 7.29 -10.66 14.61
C LYS A 105 6.35 -9.69 15.31
N LYS A 106 6.59 -9.37 16.58
CA LYS A 106 5.81 -8.38 17.36
C LYS A 106 5.69 -7.03 16.66
N SER A 107 6.77 -6.51 16.09
CA SER A 107 6.75 -5.22 15.40
C SER A 107 6.07 -5.30 14.03
N ILE A 108 6.19 -6.44 13.35
CA ILE A 108 5.46 -6.72 12.11
C ILE A 108 3.95 -6.83 12.39
N THR A 109 3.54 -7.54 13.45
CA THR A 109 2.13 -7.64 13.86
C THR A 109 1.52 -6.26 14.13
N LYS A 110 2.21 -5.40 14.90
CA LYS A 110 1.76 -4.02 15.16
C LYS A 110 1.60 -3.19 13.90
N PHE A 111 2.45 -3.40 12.90
CA PHE A 111 2.32 -2.73 11.61
C PHE A 111 1.02 -3.16 10.92
N PHE A 112 0.69 -4.45 10.92
CA PHE A 112 -0.54 -4.96 10.29
C PHE A 112 -1.83 -4.65 11.02
N GLU A 113 -1.81 -4.54 12.34
CA GLU A 113 -2.99 -4.09 13.08
C GLU A 113 -3.53 -2.75 12.56
N ILE A 114 -2.67 -1.95 11.91
CA ILE A 114 -2.98 -0.61 11.43
C ILE A 114 -3.04 -0.56 9.90
N PHE A 115 -2.10 -1.22 9.22
CA PHE A 115 -1.93 -1.16 7.76
C PHE A 115 -2.32 -2.47 7.07
N ASN A 116 -3.43 -3.09 7.47
CA ASN A 116 -3.96 -4.28 6.81
C ASN A 116 -4.91 -3.92 5.66
N PHE A 117 -4.49 -4.24 4.43
CA PHE A 117 -5.30 -4.13 3.21
C PHE A 117 -5.64 -5.51 2.60
N ASP A 118 -5.30 -6.61 3.28
CA ASP A 118 -5.69 -7.98 2.93
C ASP A 118 -7.10 -8.28 3.46
N PHE A 119 -8.10 -7.64 2.85
CA PHE A 119 -9.49 -7.75 3.28
C PHE A 119 -10.10 -9.14 3.02
N GLU A 120 -9.64 -9.83 1.98
CA GLU A 120 -10.09 -11.19 1.65
C GLU A 120 -9.36 -12.27 2.45
N ARG A 121 -8.30 -11.90 3.18
CA ARG A 121 -7.49 -12.77 4.05
C ARG A 121 -6.85 -13.94 3.29
N THR A 122 -6.48 -13.71 2.05
CA THR A 122 -5.86 -14.71 1.17
C THR A 122 -4.34 -14.59 1.13
N GLY A 123 -3.80 -13.45 1.55
CA GLY A 123 -2.38 -13.14 1.53
C GLY A 123 -1.74 -13.16 2.91
N TYR A 124 -1.05 -12.06 3.25
CA TYR A 124 -0.28 -11.97 4.48
C TYR A 124 -1.11 -12.08 5.76
N ALA A 125 -2.41 -11.77 5.76
CA ALA A 125 -3.24 -11.92 6.97
C ALA A 125 -3.28 -13.38 7.46
N ARG A 126 -3.31 -14.34 6.52
CA ARG A 126 -3.31 -15.77 6.82
C ARG A 126 -2.02 -16.23 7.51
N GLU A 127 -0.88 -15.61 7.20
CA GLU A 127 0.39 -15.94 7.84
C GLU A 127 0.37 -15.58 9.33
N PHE A 128 -0.26 -14.48 9.71
CA PHE A 128 -0.34 -14.05 11.11
C PHE A 128 -1.37 -14.81 11.94
N GLU A 129 -2.40 -15.39 11.31
CA GLU A 129 -3.45 -16.17 11.99
C GLU A 129 -3.03 -17.60 12.33
N ASN A 130 -2.17 -18.20 11.52
CA ASN A 130 -1.80 -19.60 11.66
C ASN A 130 -0.57 -19.83 12.55
N GLU A 131 0.00 -18.77 13.13
CA GLU A 131 1.13 -18.91 14.04
C GLU A 131 0.67 -18.77 15.49
N PRO A 132 0.90 -19.80 16.35
CA PRO A 132 0.51 -19.74 17.74
C PRO A 132 1.15 -18.55 18.45
N GLU A 133 0.40 -17.93 19.36
CA GLU A 133 0.89 -16.93 20.31
C GLU A 133 2.08 -17.56 21.06
N GLN A 134 3.29 -17.06 20.79
CA GLN A 134 4.51 -17.40 21.54
C GLN A 134 4.81 -16.30 22.55
#